data_AF-X0XTH3-F1
#
_entry.id   AF-X0XTH3-F1
#
_cell.length_a   1.000
_cell.length_b   1.000
_cell.length_c   1.000
_cell.angle_alpha   90.00
_cell.angle_beta   90.00
_cell.angle_gamma   90.00
#
_symmetry.space_group_name_H-M   'P 1'
#
loop_
_entity.id
_entity.type
_entity.pdbx_description
1 polymer ?
#
loop_
_entity_poly.entity_id
_entity_poly.type
_entity_poly.pdbx_seq_one_letter_code
_entity_poly.pdbx_strand_id
1 'polypeptide(L)'
;SENCLTQPQLDAVKSVYAPAKLNSGEIIFPGKAMGSETTWMVFDSSQPASVSLGTFHLTYQDAQWDWMTFDVDRDTALADEKTGFINAIDPDLKEFKARGGKLLLYHGWNDFGISPGNTIDY
;
A
#
# COMPACT_ATOMS: atom_id res chain seq x y z
N SER A 1 8.01 28.80 13.89
CA SER A 1 8.98 27.97 14.63
C SER A 1 9.41 26.87 13.67
N GLU A 2 10.72 26.69 13.44
CA GLU A 2 11.26 25.63 12.56
C GLU A 2 11.08 24.22 13.15
N ASN A 3 10.68 24.11 14.42
CA ASN A 3 10.45 22.83 15.12
C ASN A 3 8.97 22.40 15.11
N CYS A 4 8.18 22.94 14.19
CA CYS A 4 6.75 22.64 14.09
C CYS A 4 6.37 22.41 12.62
N LEU A 5 5.44 21.49 12.40
CA LEU A 5 4.84 21.31 11.08
C LEU A 5 3.84 22.44 10.83
N THR A 6 3.89 22.99 9.62
CA THR A 6 2.78 23.79 9.08
C THR A 6 1.54 22.91 8.88
N GLN A 7 0.37 23.52 8.75
CA GLN A 7 -0.86 22.77 8.53
C GLN A 7 -0.78 21.83 7.30
N PRO A 8 -0.28 22.27 6.12
CA PRO A 8 -0.12 21.37 4.97
C PRO A 8 0.83 20.19 5.23
N GLN A 9 1.92 20.42 5.96
CA GLN A 9 2.86 19.34 6.31
C GLN A 9 2.23 18.35 7.30
N LEU A 10 1.46 18.84 8.27
CA LEU A 10 0.73 17.99 9.20
C LEU A 10 -0.31 17.13 8.47
N ASP A 11 -1.02 17.70 7.50
CA ASP A 11 -2.02 16.97 6.73
C ASP A 11 -1.36 15.89 5.84
N ALA A 12 -0.19 16.18 5.27
CA ALA A 12 0.61 15.17 4.56
C ALA A 12 1.09 14.04 5.48
N VAL A 13 1.51 14.33 6.71
CA VAL A 13 1.88 13.28 7.68
C VAL A 13 0.66 12.44 8.07
N LYS A 14 -0.50 13.08 8.31
CA LYS A 14 -1.74 12.38 8.63
C LYS A 14 -2.21 11.46 7.52
N SER A 15 -2.02 11.83 6.24
CA SER A 15 -2.40 10.98 5.12
C SER A 15 -1.56 9.71 5.04
N VAL A 16 -0.27 9.75 5.43
CA VAL A 16 0.60 8.56 5.48
C VAL A 16 0.16 7.55 6.53
N TYR A 17 -0.35 8.01 7.67
CA TYR A 17 -0.90 7.15 8.72
C TYR A 17 -2.34 6.67 8.45
N ALA A 18 -3.08 7.39 7.61
CA ALA A 18 -4.45 7.04 7.29
C ALA A 18 -4.47 5.81 6.35
N PRO A 19 -5.49 4.93 6.45
CA PRO A 19 -5.69 3.90 5.46
C PRO A 19 -6.07 4.52 4.11
N ALA A 20 -5.59 3.90 3.02
CA ALA A 20 -6.06 4.16 1.68
C ALA A 20 -7.48 3.60 1.53
N LYS A 21 -8.38 4.38 0.92
CA LYS A 21 -9.80 4.03 0.80
C LYS A 21 -10.33 4.34 -0.59
N LEU A 22 -11.29 3.54 -1.03
CA LEU A 22 -12.19 3.90 -2.12
C LEU A 22 -13.08 5.10 -1.70
N ASN A 23 -13.70 5.78 -2.65
CA ASN A 23 -14.62 6.88 -2.34
C ASN A 23 -15.85 6.40 -1.55
N SER A 24 -16.18 5.11 -1.63
CA SER A 24 -17.22 4.46 -0.80
C SER A 24 -16.87 4.44 0.69
N GLY A 25 -15.59 4.62 1.03
CA GLY A 25 -15.06 4.47 2.39
C GLY A 25 -14.51 3.08 2.70
N GLU A 26 -14.62 2.13 1.76
CA GLU A 26 -13.97 0.81 1.86
C GLU A 26 -12.45 0.96 1.92
N ILE A 27 -11.81 0.21 2.81
CA ILE A 27 -10.36 0.24 3.00
C ILE A 27 -9.70 -0.65 1.95
N ILE A 28 -8.72 -0.10 1.24
CA ILE A 28 -7.89 -0.82 0.25
C ILE A 28 -6.60 -1.31 0.92
N PHE A 29 -5.96 -0.45 1.71
CA PHE A 29 -4.68 -0.75 2.33
C PHE A 29 -4.50 0.05 3.63
N PRO A 30 -3.95 -0.55 4.70
CA PRO A 30 -3.73 0.15 5.95
C PRO A 30 -2.62 1.20 5.83
N GLY A 31 -2.75 2.29 6.60
CA GLY A 31 -1.72 3.32 6.69
C GLY A 31 -0.48 2.82 7.41
N LYS A 32 0.61 3.60 7.39
CA LYS A 32 1.85 3.24 8.08
C LYS A 32 1.66 3.21 9.59
N ALA A 33 2.47 2.41 10.29
CA ALA A 33 2.42 2.32 11.74
C ALA A 33 3.08 3.54 12.40
N MET A 34 2.55 3.98 13.53
CA MET A 34 3.21 4.98 14.39
C MET A 34 4.57 4.44 14.87
N GLY A 35 5.61 5.25 14.80
CA GLY A 35 6.99 4.88 15.09
C GLY A 35 7.81 4.48 13.85
N SER A 36 7.19 4.48 12.65
CA SER A 36 7.88 4.10 11.41
C SER A 36 8.56 5.26 10.65
N GLU A 37 8.48 6.48 11.19
CA GLU A 37 8.70 7.74 10.45
C GLU A 37 10.12 7.90 9.94
N THR A 38 11.09 7.36 10.68
CA THR A 38 12.53 7.49 10.37
C THR A 38 12.95 6.84 9.06
N THR A 39 12.10 5.97 8.49
CA THR A 39 12.43 5.20 7.30
C THR A 39 11.47 5.48 6.14
N TRP A 40 10.52 6.40 6.29
CA TRP A 40 9.51 6.68 5.27
C TRP A 40 10.09 7.23 3.96
N MET A 41 10.07 6.39 2.92
CA MET A 41 10.52 6.80 1.58
C MET A 41 9.51 7.66 0.81
N VAL A 42 8.29 7.83 1.31
CA VAL A 42 7.22 8.57 0.62
C VAL A 42 7.54 10.06 0.45
N PHE A 43 8.47 10.59 1.25
CA PHE A 43 8.91 11.98 1.17
C PHE A 43 10.28 12.16 0.47
N ASP A 44 10.90 11.09 0.01
CA ASP A 44 12.24 11.12 -0.62
C ASP A 44 12.19 11.48 -2.11
N SER A 45 11.01 11.45 -2.73
CA SER A 45 10.83 11.62 -4.17
C SER A 45 9.56 12.41 -4.50
N SER A 46 9.58 13.13 -5.62
CA SER A 46 8.39 13.78 -6.20
C SER A 46 7.56 12.85 -7.10
N GLN A 47 7.97 11.59 -7.25
CA GLN A 47 7.26 10.55 -8.00
C GLN A 47 6.96 9.35 -7.11
N PRO A 48 5.90 8.58 -7.39
CA PRO A 48 5.60 7.35 -6.65
C PRO A 48 6.74 6.33 -6.76
N ALA A 49 6.78 5.38 -5.82
CA ALA A 49 7.74 4.29 -5.85
C ALA A 49 7.66 3.51 -7.17
N SER A 50 8.80 3.04 -7.69
CA SER A 50 8.90 2.37 -8.99
C SER A 50 8.01 1.12 -9.07
N VAL A 51 7.81 0.42 -7.96
CA VAL A 51 6.90 -0.73 -7.89
C VAL A 51 5.44 -0.30 -8.08
N SER A 52 5.02 0.80 -7.45
CA SER A 52 3.66 1.35 -7.59
C SER A 52 3.39 1.84 -9.01
N LEU A 53 4.33 2.59 -9.61
CA LEU A 53 4.25 2.98 -11.03
C LEU A 53 4.21 1.76 -11.95
N GLY A 54 5.08 0.78 -11.69
CA GLY A 54 5.16 -0.46 -12.44
C GLY A 54 3.85 -1.26 -12.46
N THR A 55 3.14 -1.32 -11.32
CA THR A 55 1.80 -1.94 -11.25
C THR A 55 0.87 -1.31 -12.27
N PHE A 56 0.72 0.02 -12.27
CA PHE A 56 -0.20 0.67 -13.19
C PHE A 56 0.28 0.67 -14.65
N HIS A 57 1.59 0.70 -14.91
CA HIS A 57 2.09 0.43 -16.27
C HIS A 57 1.66 -0.95 -16.79
N LEU A 58 1.63 -1.98 -15.94
CA LEU A 58 1.15 -3.31 -16.31
C LEU A 58 -0.38 -3.35 -16.41
N THR A 59 -1.11 -2.71 -15.50
CA THR A 59 -2.57 -2.59 -15.53
C THR A 59 -3.05 -1.98 -16.85
N TYR A 60 -2.40 -0.90 -17.29
CA TYR A 60 -2.73 -0.20 -18.53
C TYR A 60 -2.01 -0.74 -19.77
N GLN A 61 -0.98 -1.58 -19.59
CA GLN A 61 -0.03 -1.96 -20.65
C GLN A 61 0.57 -0.72 -21.35
N ASP A 62 0.85 0.33 -20.56
CA ASP A 62 1.36 1.61 -21.03
C ASP A 62 2.46 2.12 -20.09
N ALA A 63 3.71 2.13 -20.58
CA ALA A 63 4.86 2.61 -19.83
C ALA A 63 4.92 4.15 -19.73
N GLN A 64 4.00 4.87 -20.37
CA GLN A 64 3.88 6.33 -20.33
C GLN A 64 2.61 6.79 -19.59
N TRP A 65 1.91 5.87 -18.92
CA TRP A 65 0.73 6.21 -18.14
C TRP A 65 1.05 7.30 -17.10
N ASP A 66 0.22 8.36 -17.10
CA ASP A 66 0.41 9.50 -16.21
C ASP A 66 -0.25 9.25 -14.85
N TRP A 67 0.58 8.96 -13.86
CA TRP A 67 0.14 8.73 -12.47
C TRP A 67 -0.54 9.92 -11.82
N MET A 68 -0.37 11.14 -12.36
CA MET A 68 -1.12 12.31 -11.88
C MET A 68 -2.61 12.25 -12.24
N THR A 69 -3.00 11.34 -13.14
CA THR A 69 -4.41 11.08 -13.51
C THR A 69 -5.04 9.95 -12.69
N PHE A 70 -4.36 9.48 -11.65
CA PHE A 70 -4.82 8.39 -10.80
C PHE A 70 -6.19 8.70 -10.19
N ASP A 71 -7.12 7.76 -10.33
CA ASP A 71 -8.43 7.75 -9.70
C ASP A 71 -8.57 6.47 -8.88
N VAL A 72 -8.80 6.62 -7.58
CA VAL A 72 -8.73 5.50 -6.63
C VAL A 72 -9.77 4.41 -6.91
N ASP A 73 -10.96 4.76 -7.39
CA ASP A 73 -12.01 3.77 -7.66
C ASP A 73 -11.74 3.07 -8.99
N ARG A 74 -11.50 3.83 -10.06
CA ARG A 74 -11.28 3.31 -11.41
C ARG A 74 -10.03 2.44 -11.48
N ASP A 75 -8.92 2.95 -10.95
CA ASP A 75 -7.61 2.37 -11.21
C ASP A 75 -7.36 1.17 -10.30
N THR A 76 -7.86 1.19 -9.06
CA THR A 76 -7.82 0.01 -8.18
C THR A 76 -8.65 -1.12 -8.77
N ALA A 77 -9.89 -0.85 -9.21
CA ALA A 77 -10.74 -1.88 -9.81
C ALA A 77 -10.12 -2.47 -11.09
N LEU A 78 -9.50 -1.63 -11.92
CA LEU A 78 -8.81 -2.09 -13.12
C LEU A 78 -7.55 -2.91 -12.78
N ALA A 79 -6.80 -2.51 -11.74
CA ALA A 79 -5.64 -3.27 -11.28
C ALA A 79 -6.03 -4.64 -10.74
N ASP A 80 -7.13 -4.75 -9.99
CA ASP A 80 -7.67 -6.03 -9.54
C ASP A 80 -8.10 -6.92 -10.73
N GLU A 81 -8.74 -6.34 -11.75
CA GLU A 81 -9.14 -7.09 -12.95
C GLU A 81 -7.91 -7.59 -13.76
N LYS A 82 -6.95 -6.70 -14.03
CA LYS A 82 -5.86 -6.96 -14.99
C LYS A 82 -4.64 -7.61 -14.36
N THR A 83 -4.34 -7.26 -13.12
CA THR A 83 -3.12 -7.65 -12.41
C THR A 83 -3.40 -8.39 -11.10
N GLY A 84 -4.66 -8.48 -10.64
CA GLY A 84 -5.02 -9.14 -9.38
C GLY A 84 -4.68 -10.63 -9.31
N PHE A 85 -4.34 -11.28 -10.43
CA PHE A 85 -3.82 -12.67 -10.44
C PHE A 85 -2.51 -12.84 -9.68
N ILE A 86 -1.78 -11.77 -9.36
CA ILE A 86 -0.57 -11.80 -8.52
C ILE A 86 -0.86 -11.56 -7.03
N ASN A 87 -2.11 -11.22 -6.67
CA ASN A 87 -2.47 -10.98 -5.27
C ASN A 87 -2.36 -12.28 -4.47
N ALA A 88 -1.63 -12.21 -3.35
CA ALA A 88 -1.43 -13.33 -2.43
C ALA A 88 -2.30 -13.15 -1.17
N ILE A 89 -3.62 -13.01 -1.37
CA ILE A 89 -4.58 -12.65 -0.31
C ILE A 89 -5.60 -13.74 0.00
N ASP A 90 -5.44 -14.96 -0.53
CA ASP A 90 -6.32 -16.08 -0.22
C ASP A 90 -6.00 -16.66 1.18
N PRO A 91 -6.91 -16.54 2.16
CA PRO A 91 -6.66 -17.05 3.51
C PRO A 91 -6.92 -18.57 3.64
N ASP A 92 -7.44 -19.26 2.61
CA ASP A 92 -7.73 -20.69 2.68
C ASP A 92 -6.46 -21.54 2.56
N LEU A 93 -5.83 -21.77 3.72
CA LEU A 93 -4.64 -22.60 3.86
C LEU A 93 -4.95 -24.08 4.19
N LYS A 94 -6.18 -24.56 3.98
CA LYS A 94 -6.59 -25.93 4.37
C LYS A 94 -5.71 -27.00 3.72
N GLU A 95 -5.42 -26.86 2.43
CA GLU A 95 -4.58 -27.81 1.72
C GLU A 95 -3.13 -27.81 2.20
N PHE A 96 -2.56 -26.63 2.44
CA PHE A 96 -1.22 -26.47 3.00
C PHE A 96 -1.12 -27.18 4.35
N LYS A 97 -2.13 -26.99 5.20
CA LYS A 97 -2.25 -27.67 6.50
C LYS A 97 -2.41 -29.19 6.36
N ALA A 98 -3.25 -29.67 5.43
CA ALA A 98 -3.50 -31.09 5.21
C ALA A 98 -2.22 -31.86 4.79
N ARG A 99 -1.29 -31.20 4.11
CA ARG A 99 0.02 -31.74 3.74
C ARG A 99 1.08 -31.63 4.86
N GLY A 100 0.72 -31.15 6.05
CA GLY A 100 1.62 -31.00 7.19
C GLY A 100 2.38 -29.68 7.26
N GLY A 101 2.06 -28.71 6.39
CA GLY A 101 2.70 -27.40 6.33
C GLY A 101 2.61 -26.61 7.64
N LYS A 102 3.63 -25.80 7.91
CA LYS A 102 3.73 -24.88 9.05
C LYS A 102 4.07 -23.49 8.53
N LEU A 103 3.36 -22.47 9.02
CA LEU A 103 3.58 -21.08 8.64
C LEU A 103 3.83 -20.27 9.91
N LEU A 104 4.90 -19.48 9.89
CA LEU A 104 5.19 -18.44 10.87
C LEU A 104 5.35 -17.13 10.11
N LEU A 105 4.46 -16.17 10.38
CA LEU A 105 4.52 -14.83 9.82
C LEU A 105 5.13 -13.87 10.85
N TYR A 106 5.95 -12.94 10.37
CA TYR A 106 6.48 -11.83 11.16
C TYR A 106 6.53 -10.58 10.29
N HIS A 107 6.31 -9.43 10.89
CA HIS A 107 6.41 -8.13 10.22
C HIS A 107 6.95 -7.10 11.22
N GLY A 108 7.91 -6.29 10.80
CA GLY A 108 8.46 -5.21 11.64
C GLY A 108 7.50 -4.02 11.74
N TRP A 109 7.40 -3.40 12.92
CA TRP A 109 6.55 -2.22 13.11
C TRP A 109 7.10 -0.95 12.44
N ASN A 110 8.42 -0.87 12.22
CA ASN A 110 9.10 0.23 11.54
C ASN A 110 9.46 -0.16 10.08
N ASP A 111 8.57 -0.88 9.39
CA ASP A 111 8.78 -1.22 7.98
C ASP A 111 8.53 0.01 7.10
N PHE A 112 9.53 0.35 6.28
CA PHE A 112 9.46 1.53 5.43
C PHE A 112 8.57 1.36 4.22
N GLY A 113 8.44 0.12 3.73
CA GLY A 113 7.78 -0.21 2.48
C GLY A 113 6.31 -0.53 2.70
N ILE A 114 6.03 -1.55 3.52
CA ILE A 114 4.71 -2.16 3.65
C ILE A 114 4.20 -1.95 5.08
N SER A 115 2.92 -1.60 5.23
CA SER A 115 2.36 -1.47 6.58
C SER A 115 2.24 -2.83 7.26
N PRO A 116 2.67 -2.99 8.53
CA PRO A 116 2.44 -4.22 9.28
C PRO A 116 0.94 -4.51 9.50
N GLY A 117 0.09 -3.49 9.39
CA GLY A 117 -1.37 -3.67 9.39
C GLY A 117 -1.84 -4.66 8.33
N ASN A 118 -1.18 -4.69 7.17
CA ASN A 118 -1.54 -5.59 6.08
C ASN A 118 -1.29 -7.07 6.44
N THR A 119 -0.31 -7.36 7.29
CA THR A 119 -0.10 -8.71 7.82
C THR A 119 -1.04 -9.06 8.96
N ILE A 120 -1.56 -8.06 9.69
CA ILE A 120 -2.56 -8.27 10.75
C ILE A 120 -3.94 -8.54 10.14
N ASP A 121 -4.26 -7.87 9.03
CA ASP A 121 -5.55 -8.01 8.34
C ASP A 121 -5.65 -9.30 7.50
N TYR A 122 -4.52 -9.94 7.18
CA TYR A 122 -4.43 -11.25 6.51
C TYR A 122 -4.66 -12.42 7.47
#